data_AF-A0A9P6K6F1-F1
#
_entry.id   AF-A0A9P6K6F1-F1
#
_cell.length_a   1.000
_cell.length_b   1.000
_cell.length_c   1.000
_cell.angle_alpha   90.00
_cell.angle_beta   90.00
_cell.angle_gamma   90.00
#
_symmetry.space_group_name_H-M   'P 1'
#
loop_
_entity.id
_entity.type
_entity.pdbx_description
1 polymer ?
#
loop_
_entity_poly.entity_id
_entity_poly.type
_entity_poly.pdbx_seq_one_letter_code
_entity_poly.pdbx_strand_id
1 'polypeptide(L)'
;MLTRTIALLSLIAAAATSATAAPAATASVCTVNDNGVNYRAGPGPNYQAFGTVNRGQNLNYRGRTGDWIMGDLWGGRTVTAA
;
A
#
# COMPACT_ATOMS: atom_id res chain seq x y z
N MET A 1 46.56 56.98 0.33
CA MET A 1 45.18 56.44 0.30
C MET A 1 45.23 55.12 -0.45
N LEU A 2 45.39 53.99 0.25
CA LEU A 2 45.43 52.66 -0.38
C LEU A 2 44.01 52.13 -0.53
N THR A 3 43.49 52.07 -1.75
CA THR A 3 42.19 51.48 -2.07
C THR A 3 42.29 49.96 -1.95
N ARG A 4 41.62 49.40 -0.93
CA ARG A 4 41.63 47.98 -0.59
C ARG A 4 40.68 47.23 -1.52
N THR A 5 41.22 46.43 -2.43
CA THR A 5 40.46 45.45 -3.23
C THR A 5 39.93 44.35 -2.31
N ILE A 6 38.62 44.14 -2.26
CA ILE A 6 38.03 42.89 -1.75
C ILE A 6 37.00 42.44 -2.78
N ALA A 7 37.39 41.43 -3.54
CA ALA A 7 36.53 40.69 -4.44
C ALA A 7 35.38 40.06 -3.63
N LEU A 8 34.14 40.41 -3.95
CA LEU A 8 32.98 39.74 -3.39
C LEU A 8 32.72 38.46 -4.19
N LEU A 9 33.21 37.35 -3.68
CA LEU A 9 32.89 36.00 -4.12
C LEU A 9 31.43 35.71 -3.71
N SER A 10 30.50 35.78 -4.67
CA SER A 10 29.08 35.48 -4.42
C SER A 10 28.90 33.97 -4.33
N LEU A 11 28.54 33.49 -3.13
CA LEU A 11 28.23 32.09 -2.85
C LEU A 11 26.80 31.79 -3.32
N ILE A 12 26.67 30.98 -4.38
CA ILE A 12 25.38 30.43 -4.82
C ILE A 12 24.85 29.49 -3.72
N ALA A 13 23.71 29.83 -3.14
CA ALA A 13 23.00 29.00 -2.18
C ALA A 13 22.44 27.75 -2.88
N ALA A 14 23.00 26.59 -2.57
CA ALA A 14 22.45 25.31 -2.98
C ALA A 14 21.17 25.02 -2.18
N ALA A 15 20.01 25.21 -2.81
CA ALA A 15 18.73 24.77 -2.26
C ALA A 15 18.68 23.24 -2.27
N ALA A 16 18.99 22.63 -1.13
CA ALA A 16 18.83 21.20 -0.92
C ALA A 16 17.33 20.88 -0.79
N THR A 17 16.72 20.45 -1.89
CA THR A 17 15.36 19.90 -1.90
C THR A 17 15.38 18.58 -1.12
N SER A 18 14.99 18.61 0.15
CA SER A 18 14.82 17.40 0.95
C SER A 18 13.60 16.64 0.43
N ALA A 19 13.83 15.56 -0.33
CA ALA A 19 12.78 14.61 -0.67
C ALA A 19 12.37 13.89 0.61
N THR A 20 11.21 14.25 1.15
CA THR A 20 10.60 13.52 2.27
C THR A 20 10.17 12.15 1.75
N ALA A 21 10.89 11.10 2.13
CA ALA A 21 10.51 9.73 1.84
C ALA A 21 9.27 9.38 2.67
N ALA A 22 8.14 9.13 2.00
CA ALA A 22 6.93 8.67 2.67
C ALA A 22 7.22 7.35 3.42
N PRO A 23 6.68 7.16 4.64
CA PRO A 23 6.90 5.94 5.38
C PRO A 23 6.35 4.76 4.58
N ALA A 24 7.17 3.72 4.39
CA ALA A 24 6.75 2.47 3.79
C ALA A 24 5.65 1.86 4.68
N ALA A 25 4.41 1.85 4.18
CA ALA A 25 3.30 1.24 4.87
C ALA A 25 3.63 -0.25 5.13
N THR A 26 3.58 -0.65 6.40
CA THR A 26 3.84 -2.03 6.81
C THR A 26 2.69 -2.89 6.28
N ALA A 27 2.95 -3.63 5.20
CA ALA A 27 1.99 -4.59 4.66
C ALA A 27 1.71 -5.67 5.71
N SER A 28 0.52 -5.64 6.31
CA SER A 28 0.08 -6.71 7.18
C SER A 28 -0.43 -7.85 6.31
N VAL A 29 -0.06 -9.09 6.61
CA VAL A 29 -0.54 -10.27 5.89
C VAL A 29 -1.57 -10.97 6.75
N CYS A 30 -2.73 -11.25 6.19
CA CYS A 30 -3.76 -12.07 6.82
C CYS A 30 -3.80 -13.43 6.14
N THR A 31 -4.13 -14.46 6.90
CA THR A 31 -4.34 -15.81 6.38
C THR A 31 -5.79 -16.19 6.58
N VAL A 32 -6.42 -16.70 5.53
CA VAL A 32 -7.78 -17.23 5.61
C VAL A 32 -7.76 -18.46 6.52
N ASN A 33 -8.59 -18.47 7.57
CA ASN A 33 -8.66 -19.58 8.53
C ASN A 33 -9.76 -20.59 8.19
N ASP A 34 -10.62 -20.29 7.22
CA ASP A 34 -11.76 -21.15 6.85
C ASP A 34 -11.76 -21.51 5.37
N ASN A 35 -12.41 -22.62 5.06
CA ASN A 35 -12.64 -23.04 3.68
C ASN A 35 -13.96 -22.49 3.17
N GLY A 36 -13.98 -22.02 1.92
CA GLY A 36 -15.22 -21.57 1.31
C GLY A 36 -15.63 -20.14 1.70
N VAL A 37 -14.66 -19.28 2.06
CA VAL A 37 -14.95 -17.87 2.36
C VAL A 37 -15.19 -17.10 1.08
N ASN A 38 -16.29 -16.34 1.00
CA ASN A 38 -16.59 -15.54 -0.19
C ASN A 38 -15.68 -14.31 -0.29
N TYR A 39 -14.89 -14.24 -1.36
CA TYR A 39 -14.08 -13.07 -1.68
C TYR A 39 -14.85 -12.15 -2.63
N ARG A 40 -15.12 -10.91 -2.19
CA ARG A 40 -16.01 -9.96 -2.88
C ARG A 40 -15.31 -8.65 -3.20
N ALA A 41 -15.88 -7.89 -4.14
CA ALA A 41 -15.39 -6.58 -4.54
C ALA A 41 -15.56 -5.48 -3.47
N GLY A 42 -16.40 -5.71 -2.46
CA GLY A 42 -16.64 -4.73 -1.44
C GLY A 42 -17.50 -5.26 -0.29
N PRO A 43 -17.72 -4.40 0.72
CA PRO A 43 -18.42 -4.77 1.93
C PRO A 43 -19.93 -4.81 1.67
N GLY A 44 -20.48 -6.01 1.48
CA GLY A 44 -21.92 -6.23 1.42
C GLY A 44 -22.39 -7.18 0.32
N PRO A 45 -23.68 -7.53 0.32
CA PRO A 45 -24.27 -8.48 -0.62
C PRO A 45 -24.40 -7.93 -2.05
N ASN A 46 -24.45 -6.60 -2.20
CA ASN A 46 -24.60 -5.95 -3.51
C ASN A 46 -23.30 -5.95 -4.33
N TYR A 47 -22.16 -6.26 -3.69
CA TYR A 47 -20.89 -6.37 -4.38
C TYR A 47 -20.73 -7.75 -5.01
N GLN A 48 -20.24 -7.78 -6.24
CA GLN A 48 -19.95 -9.02 -6.96
C GLN A 48 -18.96 -9.88 -6.17
N ALA A 49 -19.27 -11.17 -6.06
CA ALA A 49 -18.32 -12.16 -5.57
C ALA A 49 -17.31 -12.45 -6.67
N PHE A 50 -16.03 -12.24 -6.37
CA PHE A 50 -14.93 -12.64 -7.25
C PHE A 50 -14.67 -14.14 -7.21
N GLY A 51 -15.14 -14.82 -6.17
CA GLY A 51 -15.03 -16.26 -6.00
C GLY A 51 -14.95 -16.63 -4.53
N THR A 52 -14.37 -17.79 -4.28
CA THR A 52 -14.29 -18.37 -2.96
C THR A 52 -12.82 -18.65 -2.64
N VAL A 53 -12.40 -18.34 -1.42
CA VAL A 53 -11.04 -18.56 -0.93
C VAL A 53 -11.04 -19.64 0.15
N ASN A 54 -9.93 -20.37 0.22
CA ASN A 54 -9.77 -21.51 1.11
C ASN A 54 -8.77 -21.24 2.22
N ARG A 55 -8.80 -22.08 3.25
CA ARG A 55 -7.89 -21.99 4.39
C ARG A 55 -6.44 -22.04 3.90
N GLY A 56 -5.61 -21.19 4.47
CA GLY A 56 -4.19 -21.11 4.14
C GLY A 56 -3.86 -20.14 3.00
N GLN A 57 -4.86 -19.56 2.32
CA GLN A 57 -4.57 -18.44 1.42
C GLN A 57 -4.15 -17.21 2.20
N ASN A 58 -3.05 -16.60 1.75
CA ASN A 58 -2.57 -15.33 2.27
C ASN A 58 -3.17 -14.17 1.47
N LEU A 59 -3.48 -13.09 2.18
CA LEU A 59 -3.92 -11.84 1.59
C LEU A 59 -3.19 -10.67 2.25
N ASN A 60 -2.84 -9.68 1.44
CA ASN A 60 -2.19 -8.47 1.89
C ASN A 60 -3.24 -7.52 2.44
N TYR A 61 -3.34 -7.40 3.76
CA TYR A 61 -4.31 -6.56 4.44
C TYR A 61 -4.14 -5.09 4.02
N ARG A 62 -5.21 -4.53 3.46
CA ARG A 62 -5.34 -3.11 3.14
C ARG A 62 -6.20 -2.35 4.14
N GLY A 63 -7.12 -3.04 4.82
CA GLY A 63 -8.02 -2.41 5.77
C GLY A 63 -9.19 -3.29 6.15
N ARG A 64 -10.01 -2.79 7.07
CA ARG A 64 -11.23 -3.44 7.53
C ARG A 64 -12.38 -2.44 7.47
N THR A 65 -13.55 -2.90 7.06
CA THR A 65 -14.79 -2.12 7.11
C THR A 65 -15.89 -2.97 7.71
N GLY A 66 -16.31 -2.66 8.94
CA GLY A 66 -17.22 -3.51 9.70
C GLY A 66 -16.61 -4.89 9.90
N ASP A 67 -17.29 -5.94 9.43
CA ASP A 67 -16.79 -7.32 9.49
C ASP A 67 -16.02 -7.77 8.24
N TRP A 68 -15.81 -6.87 7.28
CA TRP A 68 -15.12 -7.17 6.03
C TRP A 68 -13.64 -6.85 6.10
N ILE A 69 -12.80 -7.83 5.74
CA ILE A 69 -11.37 -7.64 5.54
C ILE A 69 -11.10 -7.35 4.06
N MET A 70 -10.41 -6.25 3.78
CA MET A 70 -9.97 -5.87 2.45
C MET A 70 -8.50 -6.17 2.31
N GLY A 71 -8.13 -6.80 1.21
CA GLY A 71 -6.73 -7.09 0.94
C GLY A 71 -6.53 -7.71 -0.43
N ASP A 72 -5.30 -7.77 -0.90
CA ASP A 72 -4.97 -8.44 -2.15
C ASP A 72 -4.63 -9.90 -1.89
N LEU A 73 -5.43 -10.81 -2.44
CA LEU A 73 -5.17 -12.24 -2.36
C LEU A 73 -3.87 -12.61 -3.10
N TRP A 74 -2.93 -13.24 -2.41
CA TRP A 74 -1.71 -13.78 -3.00
C TRP A 74 -2.04 -15.06 -3.79
N GLY A 75 -1.57 -15.14 -5.03
CA GLY A 75 -1.80 -16.30 -5.91
C GLY A 75 -2.98 -16.18 -6.87
N GLY A 76 -3.66 -15.03 -6.92
CA GLY A 76 -4.74 -14.78 -7.88
C GLY A 76 -6.06 -15.44 -7.49
N ARG A 77 -7.14 -15.02 -8.17
CA ARG A 77 -8.51 -15.47 -7.91
C ARG A 77 -8.64 -16.92 -8.33
N THR A 78 -8.78 -17.84 -7.37
CA THR A 78 -9.19 -19.21 -7.65
C THR A 78 -10.70 -19.19 -7.90
N VAL A 79 -11.09 -18.87 -9.13
CA VAL A 79 -12.48 -19.06 -9.58
C VAL A 79 -12.68 -20.55 -9.82
N THR A 80 -13.11 -21.28 -8.80
CA THR A 80 -13.69 -22.61 -9.02
C THR A 80 -15.05 -22.39 -9.65
N ALA A 81 -15.07 -22.14 -10.97
CA ALA A 81 -16.27 -22.27 -11.76
C ALA A 81 -16.61 -23.76 -11.80
N ALA A 82 -17.76 -24.10 -11.22
CA ALA A 82 -18.37 -25.43 -11.37
C ALA A 82 -18.93 -25.57 -12.80
#